data_AF-A0A2H5YRV8-F1
#
_entry.id   AF-A0A2H5YRV8-F1
#
_cell.length_a   1.000
_cell.length_b   1.000
_cell.length_c   1.000
_cell.angle_alpha   90.00
_cell.angle_beta   90.00
_cell.angle_gamma   90.00
#
_symmetry.space_group_name_H-M   'P 1'
#
loop_
_entity.id
_entity.type
_entity.pdbx_description
1 polymer ?
#
loop_
_entity_poly.entity_id
_entity_poly.type
_entity_poly.pdbx_seq_one_letter_code
_entity_poly.pdbx_strand_id
1 'polypeptide(L)'
;MAETQLYRIRHLGQVPSRWADVVVAESPGPGGMRESILALEPEEAVALCREGWALAIANVRPGVYPILTGAELLVSSSGTWRVVIGSEYGLAEGEVRLWRAMLLGHREQEVLAKVFLEGSQARWELWQGETLLAESQLRPVEPERCWREVLALARAVLAPDVDEPDTLDEPS
;
A
#
# COMPACT_ATOMS: atom_id res chain seq x y z
N MET A 1 25.75 9.60 -2.05
CA MET A 1 24.45 10.25 -2.29
C MET A 1 23.50 9.60 -1.30
N ALA A 2 22.84 10.39 -0.47
CA ALA A 2 21.86 9.84 0.47
C ALA A 2 20.67 9.31 -0.33
N GLU A 3 20.12 8.17 0.08
CA GLU A 3 18.97 7.57 -0.60
C GLU A 3 17.69 8.25 -0.11
N THR A 4 16.83 8.65 -1.06
CA THR A 4 15.55 9.31 -0.76
C THR A 4 14.61 8.36 0.00
N GLN A 5 14.06 8.84 1.11
CA GLN A 5 13.15 8.10 1.97
C GLN A 5 11.78 8.78 2.02
N LEU A 6 10.75 8.00 2.36
CA LEU A 6 9.41 8.53 2.53
C LEU A 6 9.15 8.92 3.98
N TYR A 7 8.78 10.18 4.16
CA TYR A 7 8.37 10.73 5.44
C TYR A 7 6.92 11.16 5.41
N ARG A 8 6.21 10.80 6.47
CA ARG A 8 4.85 11.21 6.74
C ARG A 8 4.87 12.47 7.58
N ILE A 9 4.40 13.55 7.00
CA ILE A 9 4.40 14.88 7.59
C ILE A 9 2.98 15.26 7.96
N ARG A 10 2.76 15.59 9.23
CA ARG A 10 1.50 16.15 9.70
C ARG A 10 1.61 17.66 9.81
N HIS A 11 0.65 18.40 9.27
CA HIS A 11 0.69 19.86 9.20
C HIS A 11 -0.71 20.48 9.16
N LEU A 12 -0.77 21.80 9.38
CA LEU A 12 -1.99 22.60 9.22
C LEU A 12 -1.88 23.42 7.93
N GLY A 13 -2.95 23.43 7.13
CA GLY A 13 -3.00 24.23 5.91
C GLY A 13 -2.35 23.53 4.71
N GLN A 14 -1.61 24.27 3.89
CA GLN A 14 -0.96 23.73 2.69
C GLN A 14 0.53 23.54 2.92
N VAL A 15 1.10 22.53 2.27
CA VAL A 15 2.55 22.36 2.20
C VAL A 15 3.15 23.59 1.51
N PRO A 16 4.21 24.22 2.06
CA PRO A 16 4.87 25.35 1.42
C PRO A 16 5.39 25.01 0.03
N SER A 17 5.32 25.97 -0.90
CA SER A 17 5.66 25.77 -2.31
C SER A 17 7.05 25.18 -2.56
N ARG A 18 8.04 25.51 -1.72
CA ARG A 18 9.40 24.94 -1.82
C ARG A 18 9.46 23.42 -1.66
N TRP A 19 8.44 22.81 -1.05
CA TRP A 19 8.35 21.37 -0.83
C TRP A 19 7.33 20.69 -1.74
N ALA A 20 6.65 21.46 -2.61
CA ALA A 20 5.56 20.92 -3.43
C ALA A 20 6.03 19.78 -4.35
N ASP A 21 7.24 19.90 -4.91
CA ASP A 21 7.79 18.94 -5.88
C ASP A 21 8.17 17.60 -5.25
N VAL A 22 8.31 17.54 -3.92
CA VAL A 22 8.61 16.29 -3.19
C VAL A 22 7.39 15.68 -2.53
N VAL A 23 6.19 16.28 -2.68
CA VAL A 23 4.94 15.71 -2.18
C VAL A 23 4.49 14.57 -3.08
N VAL A 24 4.43 13.37 -2.50
CA VAL A 24 3.99 12.15 -3.18
C VAL A 24 2.50 11.93 -2.97
N ALA A 25 2.01 12.07 -1.74
CA ALA A 25 0.61 11.88 -1.40
C ALA A 25 0.12 12.95 -0.43
N GLU A 26 -1.18 13.24 -0.47
CA GLU A 26 -1.86 14.06 0.54
C GLU A 26 -3.12 13.36 1.01
N SER A 27 -3.41 13.46 2.30
CA SER A 27 -4.60 12.93 2.94
C SER A 27 -5.22 14.00 3.84
N PRO A 28 -6.53 14.28 3.70
CA PRO A 28 -7.22 15.19 4.60
C PRO A 28 -7.42 14.53 5.97
N GLY A 29 -7.36 15.34 7.02
CA GLY A 29 -7.68 14.96 8.39
C GLY A 29 -8.71 15.90 9.03
N PRO A 30 -9.21 15.55 10.22
CA PRO A 30 -10.21 16.36 10.92
C PRO A 30 -9.62 17.71 11.36
N GLY A 31 -10.46 18.75 11.36
CA GLY A 31 -10.10 20.06 11.93
C GLY A 31 -9.06 20.85 11.14
N GLY A 32 -8.97 20.64 9.81
CA GLY A 32 -7.97 21.31 8.96
C GLY A 32 -6.56 20.73 9.06
N MET A 33 -6.39 19.68 9.88
CA MET A 33 -5.17 18.88 9.92
C MET A 33 -5.03 18.11 8.60
N ARG A 34 -3.82 18.09 8.05
CA ARG A 34 -3.50 17.32 6.85
C ARG A 34 -2.29 16.45 7.11
N GLU A 35 -2.18 15.39 6.34
CA GLU A 35 -1.03 14.49 6.35
C GLU A 35 -0.53 14.36 4.92
N SER A 36 0.75 14.64 4.69
CA SER A 36 1.38 14.50 3.38
C SER A 36 2.54 13.51 3.46
N ILE A 37 2.74 12.71 2.42
CA ILE A 37 3.93 11.87 2.27
C ILE A 37 4.89 12.63 1.37
N LEU A 38 6.10 12.88 1.85
CA LEU A 38 7.17 13.54 1.10
C LEU A 38 8.33 12.56 0.88
N ALA A 39 8.91 12.60 -0.32
CA ALA A 39 10.14 11.88 -0.65
C ALA A 39 11.34 12.80 -0.40
N LEU A 40 12.05 12.60 0.71
CA LEU A 40 13.10 13.49 1.20
C LEU A 40 14.42 12.74 1.38
N GLU A 41 15.53 13.44 1.19
CA GLU A 41 16.80 13.01 1.78
C GLU A 41 16.74 13.15 3.32
N PRO A 42 17.48 12.33 4.08
CA PRO A 42 17.49 12.44 5.55
C PRO A 42 17.88 13.83 6.07
N GLU A 43 18.80 14.54 5.40
CA GLU A 43 19.17 15.91 5.76
C GLU A 43 18.01 16.90 5.58
N GLU A 44 17.20 16.72 4.55
CA GLU A 44 16.01 17.54 4.29
C GLU A 44 14.93 17.30 5.34
N ALA A 45 14.74 16.04 5.77
CA ALA A 45 13.84 15.72 6.88
C ALA A 45 14.26 16.40 8.19
N VAL A 46 15.58 16.47 8.46
CA VAL A 46 16.12 17.22 9.61
C VAL A 46 15.91 18.73 9.45
N ALA A 47 16.05 19.27 8.24
CA ALA A 47 15.77 20.68 7.96
C ALA A 47 14.29 21.02 8.20
N LEU A 48 13.37 20.13 7.79
CA LEU A 48 11.92 20.27 7.92
C LEU A 48 11.48 20.46 9.39
N CYS A 49 12.16 19.79 10.34
CA CYS A 49 11.93 19.96 11.78
C CYS A 49 12.06 21.41 12.26
N ARG A 50 12.75 22.27 11.52
CA ARG A 50 13.02 23.66 11.89
C ARG A 50 12.03 24.66 11.30
N GLU A 51 11.12 24.21 10.44
CA GLU A 51 10.35 25.11 9.59
C GLU A 51 8.99 25.53 10.15
N GLY A 52 8.62 25.04 11.34
CA GLY A 52 7.45 25.47 12.10
C GLY A 52 6.08 25.10 11.51
N TRP A 53 5.99 24.79 10.22
CA TRP A 53 4.76 24.32 9.57
C TRP A 53 4.53 22.82 9.73
N ALA A 54 5.61 22.03 9.81
CA ALA A 54 5.56 20.60 10.08
C ALA A 54 5.36 20.38 11.57
N LEU A 55 4.22 19.79 11.94
CA LEU A 55 3.84 19.52 13.33
C LEU A 55 4.37 18.18 13.82
N ALA A 56 4.47 17.19 12.94
CA ALA A 56 5.09 15.91 13.23
C ALA A 56 5.69 15.29 11.96
N ILE A 57 6.81 14.60 12.14
CA ILE A 57 7.50 13.85 11.10
C ILE A 57 7.63 12.42 11.59
N ALA A 58 7.25 11.46 10.75
CA ALA A 58 7.40 10.04 11.04
C ALA A 58 7.77 9.28 9.76
N ASN A 59 8.37 8.11 9.91
CA ASN A 59 8.51 7.20 8.76
C ASN A 59 7.12 6.76 8.28
N VAL A 60 6.99 6.61 6.96
CA VAL A 60 5.78 6.01 6.39
C VAL A 60 5.71 4.55 6.80
N ARG A 61 4.52 4.09 7.21
CA ARG A 61 4.32 2.71 7.59
C ARG A 61 4.21 1.83 6.33
N PRO A 62 4.52 0.54 6.43
CA PRO A 62 4.26 -0.37 5.32
C PRO A 62 2.78 -0.35 4.95
N GLY A 63 2.48 -0.35 3.65
CA GLY A 63 1.12 -0.24 3.15
C GLY A 63 1.03 0.28 1.72
N VAL A 64 -0.20 0.62 1.33
CA VAL A 64 -0.54 1.18 0.02
C VAL A 64 -1.18 2.54 0.21
N TYR A 65 -0.68 3.54 -0.51
CA TYR A 65 -1.11 4.93 -0.39
C TYR A 65 -1.51 5.47 -1.76
N PRO A 66 -2.71 6.06 -1.92
CA PRO A 66 -3.04 6.77 -3.14
C PRO A 66 -2.14 8.00 -3.29
N ILE A 67 -1.56 8.20 -4.46
CA ILE A 67 -0.70 9.36 -4.74
C ILE A 67 -1.38 10.38 -5.65
N LEU A 68 -0.83 11.60 -5.68
CA LEU A 68 -1.45 12.74 -6.37
C LEU A 68 -1.67 12.52 -7.87
N THR A 69 -0.93 11.61 -8.49
CA THR A 69 -1.02 11.28 -9.92
C THR A 69 -2.10 10.26 -10.27
N GLY A 70 -2.89 9.79 -9.28
CA GLY A 70 -3.87 8.71 -9.46
C GLY A 70 -3.26 7.30 -9.39
N ALA A 71 -1.93 7.18 -9.31
CA ALA A 71 -1.23 5.93 -9.07
C ALA A 71 -1.26 5.54 -7.57
N GLU A 72 -0.70 4.38 -7.25
CA GLU A 72 -0.51 3.92 -5.87
C GLU A 72 0.97 3.87 -5.49
N LEU A 73 1.28 4.24 -4.25
CA LEU A 73 2.59 4.07 -3.64
C LEU A 73 2.56 2.85 -2.73
N LEU A 74 3.41 1.88 -3.03
CA LEU A 74 3.67 0.74 -2.17
C LEU A 74 4.87 1.02 -1.29
N VAL A 75 4.72 0.80 0.01
CA VAL A 75 5.79 0.90 1.00
C VAL A 75 5.93 -0.45 1.70
N SER A 76 7.11 -1.05 1.63
CA SER A 76 7.45 -2.34 2.22
C SER A 76 7.82 -2.25 3.69
N SER A 77 7.83 -3.39 4.39
CA SER A 77 8.34 -3.54 5.75
C SER A 77 9.83 -3.25 5.85
N SER A 78 10.58 -3.43 4.76
CA SER A 78 12.00 -3.06 4.70
C SER A 78 12.23 -1.57 4.45
N GLY A 79 11.17 -0.77 4.27
CA GLY A 79 11.24 0.67 3.99
C GLY A 79 11.53 1.00 2.51
N THR A 80 11.62 -0.02 1.65
CA THR A 80 11.67 0.20 0.19
C THR A 80 10.29 0.60 -0.30
N TRP A 81 10.25 1.36 -1.39
CA TRP A 81 8.99 1.87 -1.92
C TRP A 81 9.02 1.96 -3.44
N ARG A 82 7.84 1.86 -4.05
CA ARG A 82 7.68 2.01 -5.51
C ARG A 82 6.31 2.57 -5.85
N VAL A 83 6.24 3.32 -6.94
CA VAL A 83 4.98 3.77 -7.53
C VAL A 83 4.47 2.69 -8.47
N VAL A 84 3.23 2.26 -8.27
CA VAL A 84 2.49 1.37 -9.15
C VAL A 84 1.42 2.19 -9.84
N ILE A 85 1.60 2.39 -11.14
CA ILE A 85 0.59 3.02 -11.97
C ILE A 85 -0.51 1.97 -12.20
N GLY A 86 -1.66 2.15 -11.55
CA GLY A 86 -2.89 1.57 -12.05
C GLY A 86 -3.13 2.17 -13.43
N SER A 87 -3.41 1.35 -14.44
CA SER A 87 -3.63 1.83 -15.80
C SER A 87 -4.84 2.77 -15.85
N GLU A 88 -4.63 4.07 -15.70
CA GLU A 88 -5.61 5.10 -16.01
C GLU A 88 -5.20 5.78 -17.32
N TYR A 89 -5.70 5.25 -18.43
CA TYR A 89 -6.00 6.03 -19.62
C TYR A 89 -7.15 5.35 -20.38
N GLY A 90 -8.38 5.84 -20.20
CA GLY A 90 -9.45 5.69 -21.20
C GLY A 90 -10.80 5.18 -20.67
N LEU A 91 -11.66 6.12 -20.28
CA LEU A 91 -13.10 5.93 -20.03
C LEU A 91 -13.78 5.11 -21.16
N ALA A 92 -14.13 3.85 -20.88
CA ALA A 92 -15.09 3.03 -21.64
C ALA A 92 -15.68 1.90 -20.77
N GLU A 93 -16.91 1.44 -21.08
CA GLU A 93 -17.46 0.20 -20.52
C GLU A 93 -16.49 -0.98 -20.78
N GLY A 94 -16.11 -1.70 -19.72
CA GLY A 94 -15.03 -2.72 -19.76
C GLY A 94 -13.71 -2.29 -19.10
N GLU A 95 -13.68 -1.13 -18.43
CA GLU A 95 -12.48 -0.63 -17.75
C GLU A 95 -12.24 -1.36 -16.40
N VAL A 96 -11.08 -2.00 -16.29
CA VAL A 96 -10.62 -2.67 -15.07
C VAL A 96 -10.11 -1.62 -14.07
N ARG A 97 -10.82 -1.44 -12.96
CA ARG A 97 -10.50 -0.48 -11.89
C ARG A 97 -9.95 -1.18 -10.68
N LEU A 98 -8.89 -0.67 -10.08
CA LEU A 98 -8.44 -1.16 -8.79
C LEU A 98 -9.44 -0.75 -7.70
N TRP A 99 -10.00 -1.72 -6.99
CA TRP A 99 -10.91 -1.47 -5.87
C TRP A 99 -10.17 -1.39 -4.54
N ARG A 100 -9.17 -2.26 -4.35
CA ARG A 100 -8.37 -2.26 -3.12
C ARG A 100 -7.05 -2.97 -3.33
N ALA A 101 -6.03 -2.44 -2.67
CA ALA A 101 -4.75 -3.09 -2.53
C ALA A 101 -4.29 -3.08 -1.06
N MET A 102 -3.55 -4.11 -0.65
CA MET A 102 -2.90 -4.18 0.66
C MET A 102 -1.62 -4.98 0.57
N LEU A 103 -0.55 -4.42 1.14
CA LEU A 103 0.68 -5.15 1.39
C LEU A 103 0.55 -5.86 2.74
N LEU A 104 0.77 -7.18 2.74
CA LEU A 104 0.68 -8.06 3.90
C LEU A 104 2.06 -8.66 4.12
N GLY A 105 2.53 -8.64 5.37
CA GLY A 105 3.86 -9.14 5.73
C GLY A 105 3.83 -10.14 6.88
N HIS A 106 4.70 -11.14 6.82
CA HIS A 106 5.02 -12.03 7.94
C HIS A 106 6.52 -12.37 7.91
N ARG A 107 7.23 -12.05 9.01
CA ARG A 107 8.69 -12.12 9.07
C ARG A 107 9.33 -11.29 7.96
N GLU A 108 10.16 -11.89 7.11
CA GLU A 108 10.82 -11.25 5.96
C GLU A 108 10.04 -11.40 4.66
N GLN A 109 8.88 -12.07 4.68
CA GLN A 109 8.05 -12.28 3.50
C GLN A 109 6.95 -11.22 3.42
N GLU A 110 6.73 -10.72 2.21
CA GLU A 110 5.63 -9.81 1.90
C GLU A 110 4.91 -10.23 0.63
N VAL A 111 3.59 -10.05 0.64
CA VAL A 111 2.74 -10.23 -0.53
C VAL A 111 1.79 -9.05 -0.69
N LEU A 112 1.55 -8.67 -1.94
CA LEU A 112 0.64 -7.61 -2.32
C LEU A 112 -0.65 -8.24 -2.87
N ALA A 113 -1.73 -8.09 -2.11
CA ALA A 113 -3.07 -8.47 -2.52
C ALA A 113 -3.74 -7.28 -3.22
N LYS A 114 -4.28 -7.52 -4.41
CA LYS A 114 -5.07 -6.53 -5.18
C LYS A 114 -6.41 -7.12 -5.56
N VAL A 115 -7.46 -6.29 -5.54
CA VAL A 115 -8.77 -6.61 -6.14
C VAL A 115 -9.10 -5.55 -7.16
N PHE A 116 -9.51 -6.00 -8.33
CA PHE A 116 -9.93 -5.20 -9.45
C PHE A 116 -11.40 -5.45 -9.77
N LEU A 117 -12.06 -4.44 -10.35
CA LEU A 117 -13.44 -4.47 -10.80
C LEU A 117 -13.53 -4.15 -12.27
N GLU A 118 -14.39 -4.86 -12.99
CA GLU A 118 -14.73 -4.58 -14.37
C GLU A 118 -16.25 -4.67 -14.50
N GLY A 119 -16.92 -3.52 -14.56
CA GLY A 119 -18.38 -3.46 -14.46
C GLY A 119 -18.89 -4.04 -13.13
N SER A 120 -19.73 -5.08 -13.22
CA SER A 120 -20.27 -5.81 -12.06
C SER A 120 -19.44 -7.05 -11.67
N GLN A 121 -18.27 -7.23 -12.28
CA GLN A 121 -17.40 -8.37 -12.06
C GLN A 121 -16.16 -7.94 -11.25
N ALA A 122 -15.57 -8.91 -10.54
CA ALA A 122 -14.35 -8.71 -9.77
C ALA A 122 -13.33 -9.83 -10.04
N ARG A 123 -12.05 -9.48 -9.94
CA ARG A 123 -10.92 -10.41 -9.90
C ARG A 123 -9.90 -9.95 -8.88
N TRP A 124 -9.05 -10.86 -8.43
CA TRP A 124 -7.96 -10.56 -7.51
C TRP A 124 -6.64 -11.07 -8.05
N GLU A 125 -5.57 -10.42 -7.63
CA GLU A 125 -4.19 -10.81 -7.91
C GLU A 125 -3.40 -10.82 -6.60
N LEU A 126 -2.50 -11.79 -6.45
CA LEU A 126 -1.56 -11.89 -5.34
C LEU A 126 -0.13 -11.88 -5.90
N TRP A 127 0.67 -10.92 -5.46
CA TRP A 127 2.03 -10.71 -5.94
C TRP A 127 3.05 -10.86 -4.79
N GLN A 128 4.25 -11.33 -5.10
CA GLN A 128 5.42 -11.25 -4.22
C GLN A 128 6.52 -10.49 -4.96
N GLY A 129 6.82 -9.27 -4.52
CA GLY A 129 7.67 -8.35 -5.28
C GLY A 129 7.11 -8.09 -6.69
N GLU A 130 7.82 -8.52 -7.73
CA GLU A 130 7.41 -8.41 -9.14
C GLU A 130 6.80 -9.70 -9.70
N THR A 131 6.73 -10.76 -8.90
CA THR A 131 6.21 -12.05 -9.33
C THR A 131 4.73 -12.17 -9.00
N LEU A 132 3.88 -12.39 -10.00
CA LEU A 132 2.48 -12.78 -9.81
C LEU A 132 2.46 -14.23 -9.30
N LEU A 133 2.01 -14.44 -8.07
CA LEU A 133 1.90 -15.76 -7.46
C LEU A 133 0.62 -16.47 -7.88
N ALA A 134 -0.49 -15.73 -7.89
CA ALA A 134 -1.80 -16.26 -8.23
C ALA A 134 -2.74 -15.14 -8.64
N GLU A 135 -3.71 -15.48 -9.47
CA GLU A 135 -4.83 -14.61 -9.83
C GLU A 135 -6.13 -15.41 -9.89
N SER A 136 -7.26 -14.73 -9.72
CA SER A 136 -8.56 -15.28 -10.06
C SER A 136 -9.05 -14.80 -11.42
N GLN A 137 -9.88 -15.62 -12.05
CA GLN A 137 -10.64 -15.20 -13.22
C GLN A 137 -11.66 -14.14 -12.83
N LEU A 138 -11.87 -13.20 -13.76
CA LEU A 138 -12.94 -12.21 -13.68
C LEU A 138 -14.30 -12.90 -13.63
N ARG A 139 -15.11 -12.56 -12.62
CA ARG A 139 -16.40 -13.21 -12.38
C ARG A 139 -17.40 -12.28 -11.69
N PRO A 140 -18.72 -12.51 -11.86
CA PRO A 140 -19.74 -11.73 -11.15
C PRO A 140 -19.75 -12.11 -9.66
N VAL A 141 -18.93 -11.42 -8.87
CA VAL A 141 -18.78 -11.63 -7.44
C VAL A 141 -18.64 -10.28 -6.73
N GLU A 142 -19.17 -10.19 -5.52
CA GLU A 142 -19.00 -9.01 -4.70
C GLU A 142 -17.50 -8.73 -4.44
N PRO A 143 -17.04 -7.47 -4.57
CA PRO A 143 -15.65 -7.06 -4.34
C PRO A 143 -15.15 -7.52 -2.96
N GLU A 144 -15.98 -7.42 -1.94
CA GLU A 144 -15.66 -7.80 -0.56
C GLU A 144 -15.41 -9.31 -0.41
N ARG A 145 -16.11 -10.14 -1.19
CA ARG A 145 -15.85 -11.58 -1.21
C ARG A 145 -14.55 -11.87 -1.95
N CYS A 146 -14.33 -11.23 -3.10
CA CYS A 146 -13.06 -11.29 -3.84
C CYS A 146 -11.87 -10.91 -2.94
N TRP A 147 -12.06 -9.90 -2.10
CA TRP A 147 -11.08 -9.44 -1.11
C TRP A 147 -10.77 -10.47 -0.04
N ARG A 148 -11.79 -11.10 0.55
CA ARG A 148 -11.58 -12.16 1.55
C ARG A 148 -10.83 -13.36 0.98
N GLU A 149 -11.11 -13.72 -0.27
CA GLU A 149 -10.43 -14.83 -0.95
C GLU A 149 -8.93 -14.56 -1.12
N VAL A 150 -8.55 -13.39 -1.62
CA VAL A 150 -7.11 -13.05 -1.76
C VAL A 150 -6.42 -12.89 -0.42
N LEU A 151 -7.10 -12.38 0.61
CA LEU A 151 -6.55 -12.31 1.97
C LEU A 151 -6.32 -13.71 2.58
N ALA A 152 -7.24 -14.65 2.35
CA ALA A 152 -7.09 -16.02 2.81
C ALA A 152 -5.89 -16.70 2.14
N LEU A 153 -5.73 -16.51 0.83
CA LEU A 153 -4.57 -17.04 0.09
C LEU A 153 -3.27 -16.37 0.56
N ALA A 154 -3.27 -15.05 0.72
CA ALA A 154 -2.12 -14.30 1.23
C ALA A 154 -1.67 -14.83 2.60
N ARG A 155 -2.63 -15.12 3.51
CA ARG A 155 -2.33 -15.73 4.81
C ARG A 155 -1.70 -17.11 4.66
N ALA A 156 -2.23 -17.96 3.80
CA ALA A 156 -1.68 -19.30 3.56
C ALA A 156 -0.26 -19.25 2.97
N VAL A 157 0.01 -18.28 2.08
CA VAL A 157 1.35 -18.07 1.51
C VAL A 157 2.35 -17.55 2.55
N LEU A 158 1.93 -16.61 3.41
CA LEU A 158 2.79 -15.98 4.41
C LEU A 158 3.04 -16.86 5.65
N ALA A 159 2.11 -17.77 5.97
CA ALA A 159 2.19 -18.64 7.14
C ALA A 159 1.70 -20.06 6.79
N PRO A 160 2.45 -20.81 5.96
CA PRO A 160 2.06 -22.16 5.53
C PRO A 160 2.06 -23.18 6.68
N ASP A 161 2.82 -22.93 7.75
CA ASP A 161 3.10 -23.91 8.82
C ASP A 161 2.14 -23.84 10.03
N VAL A 162 0.88 -23.40 9.84
CA VAL A 162 -0.07 -23.25 10.98
C VAL A 162 -0.99 -24.48 11.18
N ASP A 163 -0.87 -25.53 10.37
CA ASP A 163 -1.61 -26.78 10.58
C ASP A 163 -0.67 -28.01 10.61
N GLU A 164 -0.05 -28.26 11.75
CA GLU A 164 0.10 -29.63 12.25
C GLU A 164 -0.55 -29.66 13.64
N PRO A 165 -1.76 -30.22 13.80
CA PRO A 165 -2.17 -30.65 15.13
C PRO A 165 -1.15 -31.71 15.58
N ASP A 166 -0.57 -31.53 16.77
CA ASP A 166 0.20 -32.55 17.48
C ASP A 166 -0.68 -33.80 17.68
N THR A 167 -0.82 -34.63 16.65
CA THR A 167 -1.26 -36.01 16.81
C THR A 167 -0.01 -36.81 17.07
N LEU A 168 0.36 -36.96 18.34
CA LEU A 168 1.08 -38.12 18.83
C LEU A 168 1.00 -38.10 20.37
N ASP A 169 0.06 -38.87 20.90
CA ASP A 169 0.35 -39.83 21.97
C ASP A 169 -0.86 -40.77 22.08
N GLU A 170 -0.81 -41.84 21.28
CA GLU A 170 -1.58 -43.06 21.56
C GLU A 170 -0.81 -43.93 22.57
N PRO A 171 -1.52 -44.73 23.37
CA PRO A 171 -1.12 -45.12 24.72
C PRO A 171 -0.12 -46.27 24.74
N SER A 172 0.69 -46.34 25.80
CA SER A 172 1.38 -47.54 26.25
C SER A 172 1.01 -47.88 27.68
#